data_AF-A0A660SPC3-F1
#
_entry.id   AF-A0A660SPC3-F1
#
_cell.length_a   1.000
_cell.length_b   1.000
_cell.length_c   1.000
_cell.angle_alpha   90.00
_cell.angle_beta   90.00
_cell.angle_gamma   90.00
#
_symmetry.space_group_name_H-M   'P 1'
#
loop_
_entity.id
_entity.type
_entity.pdbx_description
1 polymer ?
#
loop_
_entity_poly.entity_id
_entity_poly.type
_entity_poly.pdbx_seq_one_letter_code
_entity_poly.pdbx_strand_id
1 'polypeptide(L)'
;MNMLRDEKNREYRDMIKETLAFDPGILQRFVNFMNNPDEETAVDQFGKDDRYFAACTLLSTLPGLPMFGHGQIEGYSEKYGMEYLRAYKDEHPDTDLITRHEREIFPLLKNRAMFAGAPSFRLYDLHSSDGINENVFVYSNSRGDDRSLVIVNNSYQRASGNIHRSVPVNIGDMKILNENLDSALDLNTVPGEDWLLMRDVVSALWYLRSVNELKNQGLTVVVDGFGRQVFMEFRREAETADGLWGKLAAELAGSGVADPDAAVAEIRLRPIHSLLNSLVSPELIAGLATSIRRGKRPKWSGKSEPEISKILLQFERQQQRLFPGQNPGPGSAVSDIKRCLAGSSRQFRLFGGGIRRSFNRLYTLSEWDEALFLALWSIISPLSEICGEDFEIWSAWGLQNWIEKSGITAGNNSVILPLKTALSSEIKKSMDSEEYLSRLFSNSVVRETCGVNEWDGILWYRQEGWITVFRTASLTSAANINPGLKGWKRYRKLRQTIKKWYRADKTAGYKVEHLLGASR
;
A
#
# COMPACT_ATOMS: atom_id res chain seq x y z
N MET A 1 26.34 28.11 -10.23
CA MET A 1 25.89 27.08 -11.20
C MET A 1 25.31 27.73 -12.46
N ASN A 2 25.97 28.76 -12.99
CA ASN A 2 25.51 29.56 -14.13
C ASN A 2 25.36 28.73 -15.44
N MET A 3 26.23 27.74 -15.67
CA MET A 3 26.12 26.86 -16.84
C MET A 3 24.80 26.09 -16.86
N LEU A 4 24.27 25.67 -15.71
CA LEU A 4 22.97 25.01 -15.61
C LEU A 4 21.82 25.99 -15.93
N ARG A 5 21.93 27.24 -15.47
CA ARG A 5 21.00 28.32 -15.84
C ARG A 5 21.02 28.54 -17.34
N ASP A 6 22.20 28.64 -17.96
CA ASP A 6 22.32 28.95 -19.38
C ASP A 6 22.16 27.70 -20.29
N GLU A 7 21.74 26.56 -19.71
CA GLU A 7 21.62 25.25 -20.38
C GLU A 7 22.89 24.81 -21.14
N LYS A 8 24.05 25.29 -20.68
CA LYS A 8 25.39 24.88 -21.14
C LYS A 8 25.77 23.54 -20.53
N ASN A 9 24.87 22.55 -20.65
CA ASN A 9 24.97 21.27 -19.97
C ASN A 9 26.20 20.48 -20.39
N ARG A 10 26.57 20.53 -21.67
CA ARG A 10 27.81 19.93 -22.19
C ARG A 10 29.05 20.51 -21.50
N GLU A 11 29.20 21.84 -21.47
CA GLU A 11 30.35 22.50 -20.82
C GLU A 11 30.46 22.10 -19.34
N TYR A 12 29.33 22.04 -18.63
CA TYR A 12 29.32 21.63 -17.22
C TYR A 12 29.69 20.16 -17.03
N ARG A 13 29.22 19.27 -17.90
CA ARG A 13 29.60 17.84 -17.89
C ARG A 13 31.07 17.64 -18.22
N ASP A 14 31.58 18.33 -19.23
CA ASP A 14 32.97 18.23 -19.67
C ASP A 14 33.91 18.65 -18.53
N MET A 15 33.59 19.73 -17.82
CA MET A 15 34.32 20.12 -16.60
C MET A 15 34.38 19.00 -15.55
N ILE A 16 33.26 18.31 -15.30
CA ILE A 16 33.22 17.18 -14.35
C ILE A 16 34.06 16.01 -14.89
N LYS A 17 33.92 15.65 -16.17
CA LYS A 17 34.68 14.56 -16.83
C LYS A 17 36.18 14.82 -16.79
N GLU A 18 36.61 16.03 -17.12
CA GLU A 18 38.01 16.46 -17.06
C GLU A 18 38.56 16.38 -15.63
N THR A 19 37.77 16.82 -14.65
CA THR A 19 38.16 16.73 -13.24
C THR A 19 38.32 15.27 -12.81
N LEU A 20 37.40 14.38 -13.20
CA LEU A 20 37.48 12.94 -12.91
C LEU A 20 38.67 12.26 -13.58
N ALA A 21 39.03 12.68 -14.80
CA ALA A 21 40.18 12.15 -15.52
C ALA A 21 41.52 12.66 -14.96
N PHE A 22 41.55 13.85 -14.36
CA PHE A 22 42.75 14.43 -13.77
C PHE A 22 42.94 14.02 -12.30
N ASP A 23 42.07 14.48 -11.40
CA ASP A 23 42.06 14.16 -9.97
C ASP A 23 40.63 14.30 -9.42
N PRO A 24 39.91 13.18 -9.20
CA PRO A 24 38.55 13.20 -8.64
C PRO A 24 38.46 13.90 -7.28
N GLY A 25 39.54 13.91 -6.49
CA GLY A 25 39.60 14.55 -5.18
C GLY A 25 39.39 16.07 -5.23
N ILE A 26 39.45 16.69 -6.41
CA ILE A 26 39.10 18.09 -6.62
C ILE A 26 37.58 18.31 -6.53
N LEU A 27 36.74 17.39 -7.02
CA LEU A 27 35.28 17.57 -7.02
C LEU A 27 34.71 17.79 -5.62
N GLN A 28 35.21 17.07 -4.62
CA GLN A 28 34.76 17.22 -3.23
C GLN A 28 35.17 18.56 -2.58
N ARG A 29 35.99 19.37 -3.25
CA ARG A 29 36.40 20.72 -2.82
C ARG A 29 35.60 21.82 -3.51
N PHE A 30 34.74 21.49 -4.46
CA PHE A 30 33.89 22.47 -5.12
C PHE A 30 32.92 23.10 -4.14
N VAL A 31 32.67 24.39 -4.32
CA VAL A 31 31.59 25.11 -3.65
C VAL A 31 30.51 25.32 -4.70
N ASN A 32 29.39 24.66 -4.52
CA ASN A 32 28.25 24.70 -5.42
C ASN A 32 27.22 25.68 -4.88
N PHE A 33 26.76 26.61 -5.70
CA PHE A 33 25.68 27.53 -5.36
C PHE A 33 24.84 27.84 -6.60
N MET A 34 23.53 28.05 -6.41
CA MET A 34 22.63 28.50 -7.48
C MET A 34 22.70 30.02 -7.67
N ASN A 35 22.92 30.74 -6.59
CA ASN A 35 23.19 32.18 -6.57
C ASN A 35 24.16 32.54 -5.44
N ASN A 36 24.75 33.72 -5.54
CA ASN A 36 25.53 34.34 -4.48
C ASN A 36 25.11 35.83 -4.35
N PRO A 37 25.62 36.59 -3.37
CA PRO A 37 25.30 38.02 -3.19
C PRO A 37 25.52 38.91 -4.41
N ASP A 38 26.40 38.52 -5.34
CA ASP A 38 26.77 39.28 -6.53
C ASP A 38 25.94 38.91 -7.77
N GLU A 39 25.16 37.83 -7.71
CA GLU A 39 24.32 37.31 -8.79
C GLU A 39 22.82 37.59 -8.53
N GLU A 40 22.00 37.43 -9.57
CA GLU A 40 20.53 37.45 -9.42
C GLU A 40 20.06 36.32 -8.49
N THR A 41 18.88 36.45 -7.89
CA THR A 41 18.37 35.43 -6.96
C THR A 41 18.13 34.09 -7.67
N ALA A 42 18.10 32.99 -6.92
CA ALA A 42 17.84 31.68 -7.50
C ALA A 42 16.46 31.60 -8.17
N VAL A 43 15.45 32.28 -7.60
CA VAL A 43 14.10 32.32 -8.19
C VAL A 43 14.04 33.16 -9.47
N ASP A 44 14.79 34.25 -9.57
CA ASP A 44 14.87 35.03 -10.80
C ASP A 44 15.65 34.29 -11.90
N GLN A 45 16.66 33.51 -11.52
CA GLN A 45 17.48 32.76 -12.47
C GLN A 45 16.83 31.45 -12.96
N PHE A 46 16.13 30.72 -12.09
CA PHE A 46 15.62 29.37 -12.38
C PHE A 46 14.10 29.23 -12.28
N GLY A 47 13.39 30.27 -11.82
CA GLY A 47 11.97 30.20 -11.49
C GLY A 47 11.71 29.47 -10.16
N LYS A 48 10.48 28.99 -9.99
CA LYS A 48 10.03 28.24 -8.79
C LYS A 48 9.59 26.80 -9.10
N ASP A 49 9.58 26.44 -10.38
CA ASP A 49 9.05 25.17 -10.87
C ASP A 49 10.16 24.11 -11.02
N ASP A 50 9.93 23.10 -11.84
CA ASP A 50 10.79 21.93 -11.99
C ASP A 50 12.24 22.29 -12.36
N ARG A 51 12.47 23.35 -13.14
CA ARG A 51 13.82 23.83 -13.46
C ARG A 51 14.62 24.20 -12.22
N TYR A 52 14.00 24.90 -11.27
CA TYR A 52 14.62 25.23 -9.99
C TYR A 52 14.98 23.95 -9.22
N PHE A 53 14.05 22.99 -9.14
CA PHE A 53 14.28 21.75 -8.40
C PHE A 53 15.26 20.79 -9.08
N ALA A 54 15.38 20.82 -10.41
CA ALA A 54 16.42 20.10 -11.14
C ALA A 54 17.82 20.62 -10.75
N ALA A 55 18.03 21.93 -10.83
CA ALA A 55 19.29 22.57 -10.43
C ALA A 55 19.57 22.38 -8.92
N CYS A 56 18.55 22.52 -8.06
CA CYS A 56 18.68 22.34 -6.63
C CYS A 56 18.98 20.88 -6.23
N THR A 57 18.51 19.91 -7.02
CA THR A 57 18.85 18.49 -6.84
C THR A 57 20.34 18.26 -7.16
N LEU A 58 20.85 18.83 -8.25
CA LEU A 58 22.28 18.78 -8.58
C LEU A 58 23.13 19.46 -7.51
N LEU A 59 22.73 20.65 -7.04
CA LEU A 59 23.34 21.35 -5.91
C LEU A 59 23.49 20.43 -4.69
N SER A 60 22.42 19.74 -4.34
CA SER A 60 22.34 18.92 -3.13
C SER A 60 23.09 17.58 -3.21
N THR A 61 23.30 17.06 -4.43
CA THR A 61 23.75 15.67 -4.64
C THR A 61 25.06 15.52 -5.41
N LEU A 62 25.63 16.59 -5.97
CA LEU A 62 27.00 16.56 -6.47
C LEU A 62 28.02 16.58 -5.32
N PRO A 63 29.25 16.02 -5.50
CA PRO A 63 30.33 16.20 -4.53
C PRO A 63 30.65 17.68 -4.29
N GLY A 64 31.17 17.99 -3.10
CA GLY A 64 31.52 19.37 -2.70
C GLY A 64 30.62 19.95 -1.61
N LEU A 65 30.66 21.26 -1.41
CA LEU A 65 29.84 21.98 -0.45
C LEU A 65 28.66 22.67 -1.16
N PRO A 66 27.40 22.26 -0.92
CA PRO A 66 26.25 23.04 -1.34
C PRO A 66 26.10 24.27 -0.45
N MET A 67 25.96 25.43 -1.07
CA MET A 67 25.60 26.68 -0.42
C MET A 67 24.25 27.15 -0.95
N PHE A 68 23.31 27.37 -0.03
CA PHE A 68 22.02 27.98 -0.30
C PHE A 68 22.13 29.48 0.00
N GLY A 69 21.70 30.30 -0.96
CA GLY A 69 21.65 31.75 -0.79
C GLY A 69 20.60 32.13 0.26
N HIS A 70 20.78 33.30 0.89
CA HIS A 70 19.74 33.87 1.74
C HIS A 70 18.43 34.03 0.96
N GLY A 71 17.30 33.65 1.56
CA GLY A 71 15.99 33.74 0.93
C GLY A 71 15.73 32.73 -0.19
N GLN A 72 16.69 31.84 -0.52
CA GLN A 72 16.53 30.86 -1.59
C GLN A 72 15.41 29.84 -1.28
N ILE A 73 15.30 29.40 -0.02
CA ILE A 73 14.27 28.44 0.40
C ILE A 73 12.90 29.11 0.45
N GLU A 74 12.86 30.36 0.94
CA GLU A 74 11.68 31.19 1.08
C GLU A 74 11.18 31.79 -0.25
N GLY A 75 12.02 31.78 -1.29
CA GLY A 75 11.70 32.28 -2.62
C GLY A 75 11.76 33.80 -2.76
N TYR A 76 12.65 34.46 -2.00
CA TYR A 76 12.86 35.90 -2.05
C TYR A 76 13.56 36.32 -3.35
N SER A 77 13.07 37.43 -3.92
CA SER A 77 13.55 38.07 -5.15
C SER A 77 14.44 39.28 -4.88
N GLU A 78 14.58 39.73 -3.64
CA GLU A 78 15.58 40.74 -3.31
C GLU A 78 16.98 40.14 -3.36
N LYS A 79 17.85 40.78 -4.14
CA LYS A 79 19.28 40.49 -4.14
C LYS A 79 19.93 41.18 -2.96
N TYR A 80 20.66 40.44 -2.14
CA TYR A 80 21.35 40.95 -0.97
C TYR A 80 22.87 41.01 -1.21
N GLY A 81 23.31 42.07 -1.88
CA GLY A 81 24.73 42.37 -2.09
C GLY A 81 25.40 42.95 -0.83
N MET A 82 26.72 43.19 -0.91
CA MET A 82 27.50 43.74 0.22
C MET A 82 27.13 45.19 0.58
N GLU A 83 26.37 45.88 -0.28
CA GLU A 83 25.91 47.26 -0.11
C GLU A 83 24.63 47.40 0.75
N TYR A 84 24.00 46.29 1.14
CA TYR A 84 22.72 46.30 1.83
C TYR A 84 22.89 46.40 3.36
N LEU A 85 22.24 47.39 3.97
CA LEU A 85 22.18 47.56 5.44
C LEU A 85 20.90 46.99 6.06
N ARG A 86 19.88 46.75 5.23
CA ARG A 86 18.57 46.17 5.58
C ARG A 86 17.88 45.69 4.29
N ALA A 87 16.85 44.86 4.43
CA ALA A 87 15.93 44.56 3.33
C ALA A 87 15.16 45.82 2.90
N TYR A 88 14.95 46.00 1.60
CA TYR A 88 14.14 47.08 1.03
C TYR A 88 12.77 46.59 0.54
N LYS A 89 12.63 45.31 0.24
CA LYS A 89 11.34 44.68 -0.10
C LYS A 89 10.73 44.03 1.15
N ASP A 90 9.41 44.14 1.26
CA ASP A 90 8.61 43.42 2.26
C ASP A 90 8.14 42.09 1.65
N GLU A 91 9.07 41.13 1.54
CA GLU A 91 8.80 39.82 0.95
C GLU A 91 8.27 38.84 1.99
N HIS A 92 7.27 38.05 1.59
CA HIS A 92 6.68 37.01 2.42
C HIS A 92 7.12 35.63 1.90
N PRO A 93 7.44 34.67 2.79
CA PRO A 93 7.87 33.35 2.36
C PRO A 93 6.83 32.63 1.50
N ASP A 94 7.27 32.05 0.39
CA ASP A 94 6.47 31.23 -0.48
C ASP A 94 6.29 29.83 0.14
N THR A 95 5.10 29.60 0.74
CA THR A 95 4.83 28.38 1.49
C THR A 95 4.85 27.13 0.59
N ASP A 96 4.41 27.24 -0.66
CA ASP A 96 4.40 26.12 -1.60
C ASP A 96 5.83 25.73 -1.99
N LEU A 97 6.70 26.72 -2.22
CA LEU A 97 8.12 26.49 -2.49
C LEU A 97 8.81 25.83 -1.29
N ILE A 98 8.53 26.27 -0.06
CA ILE A 98 9.08 25.69 1.17
C ILE A 98 8.62 24.24 1.34
N THR A 99 7.31 23.97 1.25
CA THR A 99 6.75 22.61 1.35
C THR A 99 7.36 21.69 0.29
N ARG A 100 7.63 22.21 -0.91
CA ARG A 100 8.30 21.44 -1.96
C ARG A 100 9.77 21.16 -1.62
N HIS A 101 10.52 22.10 -1.04
CA HIS A 101 11.86 21.83 -0.51
C HIS A 101 11.86 20.76 0.59
N GLU A 102 10.90 20.83 1.52
CA GLU A 102 10.75 19.83 2.60
C GLU A 102 10.53 18.43 2.06
N ARG A 103 9.72 18.30 1.00
CA ARG A 103 9.45 17.02 0.34
C ARG A 103 10.63 16.52 -0.49
N GLU A 104 11.28 17.40 -1.26
CA GLU A 104 12.15 16.98 -2.36
C GLU A 104 13.65 17.17 -2.09
N ILE A 105 14.04 18.21 -1.37
CA ILE A 105 15.44 18.62 -1.20
C ILE A 105 15.97 18.30 0.19
N PHE A 106 15.20 18.59 1.24
CA PHE A 106 15.63 18.36 2.62
C PHE A 106 15.97 16.90 2.93
N PRO A 107 15.27 15.88 2.37
CA PRO A 107 15.70 14.49 2.53
C PRO A 107 17.10 14.22 1.95
N LEU A 108 17.46 14.89 0.85
CA LEU A 108 18.78 14.78 0.23
C LEU A 108 19.85 15.43 1.11
N LEU A 109 19.55 16.62 1.67
CA LEU A 109 20.45 17.33 2.57
C LEU A 109 20.65 16.61 3.91
N LYS A 110 19.61 15.99 4.47
CA LYS A 110 19.74 15.15 5.68
C LYS A 110 20.68 13.96 5.44
N ASN A 111 20.71 13.44 4.22
CA ASN A 111 21.61 12.35 3.81
C ASN A 111 22.82 12.83 2.99
N ARG A 112 23.20 14.11 3.13
CA ARG A 112 24.27 14.77 2.36
C ARG A 112 25.58 13.98 2.32
N ALA A 113 25.87 13.30 3.42
CA ALA A 113 26.99 12.40 3.61
C ALA A 113 27.19 11.37 2.49
N MET A 114 26.12 10.85 1.89
CA MET A 114 26.17 9.84 0.81
C MET A 114 26.67 10.42 -0.51
N PHE A 115 26.52 11.73 -0.69
CA PHE A 115 26.79 12.43 -1.95
C PHE A 115 28.12 13.22 -1.94
N ALA A 116 28.71 13.45 -0.75
CA ALA A 116 29.75 14.47 -0.58
C ALA A 116 31.13 14.05 -1.09
N GLY A 117 31.42 12.75 -1.06
CA GLY A 117 32.73 12.20 -1.44
C GLY A 117 32.88 12.03 -2.95
N ALA A 118 34.10 12.19 -3.44
CA ALA A 118 34.48 11.86 -4.81
C ALA A 118 34.99 10.41 -5.06
N PRO A 119 35.54 9.65 -4.07
CA PRO A 119 36.16 8.34 -4.36
C PRO A 119 35.24 7.33 -5.07
N SER A 120 33.97 7.28 -4.67
CA SER A 120 32.96 6.39 -5.23
C SER A 120 32.05 7.06 -6.26
N PHE A 121 32.31 8.32 -6.61
CA PHE A 121 31.49 9.04 -7.57
C PHE A 121 31.72 8.48 -8.98
N ARG A 122 30.64 8.11 -9.66
CA ARG A 122 30.66 7.64 -11.05
C ARG A 122 29.66 8.44 -11.86
N LEU A 123 30.14 9.15 -12.88
CA LEU A 123 29.29 9.81 -13.87
C LEU A 123 29.05 8.85 -15.05
N TYR A 124 27.85 8.88 -15.62
CA TYR A 124 27.45 8.05 -16.76
C TYR A 124 27.00 8.92 -17.93
N ASP A 125 27.33 8.47 -19.14
CA ASP A 125 26.78 9.04 -20.37
C ASP A 125 25.46 8.36 -20.71
N LEU A 126 24.41 9.16 -20.91
CA LEU A 126 23.10 8.66 -21.34
C LEU A 126 23.12 8.45 -22.86
N HIS A 127 23.19 7.20 -23.29
CA HIS A 127 23.19 6.85 -24.70
C HIS A 127 21.76 6.83 -25.25
N SER A 128 21.45 7.80 -26.11
CA SER A 128 20.18 7.89 -26.86
C SER A 128 20.37 7.43 -28.30
N SER A 129 19.29 7.43 -29.10
CA SER A 129 19.36 7.13 -30.54
C SER A 129 20.28 8.08 -31.31
N ASP A 130 20.41 9.32 -30.85
CA ASP A 130 21.15 10.40 -31.52
C ASP A 130 22.57 10.58 -30.95
N GLY A 131 23.01 9.68 -30.07
CA GLY A 131 24.30 9.74 -29.38
C GLY A 131 24.15 10.08 -27.90
N ILE A 132 25.20 10.67 -27.31
CA ILE A 132 25.21 11.03 -25.89
C ILE A 132 24.29 12.23 -25.66
N ASN A 133 23.31 12.07 -24.78
CA ASN A 133 22.45 13.16 -24.35
C ASN A 133 23.14 13.96 -23.23
N GLU A 134 23.66 15.13 -23.61
CA GLU A 134 24.37 16.02 -22.68
C GLU A 134 23.45 16.74 -21.69
N ASN A 135 22.13 16.74 -21.90
CA ASN A 135 21.20 17.43 -21.00
C ASN A 135 20.88 16.63 -19.74
N VAL A 136 21.16 15.33 -19.72
CA VAL A 136 20.79 14.44 -18.60
C VAL A 136 21.98 14.00 -17.78
N PHE A 137 22.12 14.57 -16.59
CA PHE A 137 23.13 14.18 -15.61
C PHE A 137 22.72 12.86 -14.96
N VAL A 138 23.57 11.84 -15.07
CA VAL A 138 23.36 10.57 -14.39
C VAL A 138 24.63 10.18 -13.64
N TYR A 139 24.53 9.96 -12.33
CA TYR A 139 25.67 9.57 -11.52
C TYR A 139 25.28 8.73 -10.31
N SER A 140 26.20 7.90 -9.87
CA SER A 140 26.11 7.14 -8.63
C SER A 140 27.17 7.57 -7.64
N ASN A 141 26.91 7.35 -6.37
CA ASN A 141 27.88 7.55 -5.30
C ASN A 141 27.60 6.54 -4.17
N SER A 142 28.60 6.28 -3.34
CA SER A 142 28.49 5.37 -2.22
C SER A 142 29.27 5.84 -1.00
N ARG A 143 28.79 5.44 0.18
CA ARG A 143 29.47 5.66 1.45
C ARG A 143 29.21 4.45 2.35
N GLY A 144 30.25 3.66 2.63
CA GLY A 144 30.06 2.40 3.37
C GLY A 144 29.17 1.45 2.58
N ASP A 145 28.02 1.08 3.14
CA ASP A 145 27.01 0.24 2.48
C ASP A 145 25.92 1.06 1.77
N ASP A 146 25.86 2.38 2.03
CA ASP A 146 24.89 3.25 1.39
C ASP A 146 25.27 3.46 -0.08
N ARG A 147 24.26 3.48 -0.95
CA ARG A 147 24.38 3.68 -2.40
C ARG A 147 23.40 4.75 -2.82
N SER A 148 23.71 5.45 -3.91
CA SER A 148 22.79 6.38 -4.55
C SER A 148 22.92 6.34 -6.07
N LEU A 149 21.81 6.61 -6.75
CA LEU A 149 21.76 6.85 -8.18
C LEU A 149 20.89 8.08 -8.44
N VAL A 150 21.46 9.10 -9.06
CA VAL A 150 20.81 10.37 -9.34
C VAL A 150 20.72 10.56 -10.85
N ILE A 151 19.52 10.91 -11.30
CA ILE A 151 19.20 11.24 -12.69
C ILE A 151 18.53 12.60 -12.69
N VAL A 152 19.06 13.56 -13.42
CA VAL A 152 18.48 14.91 -13.57
C VAL A 152 18.54 15.33 -15.02
N ASN A 153 17.41 15.70 -15.59
CA ASN A 153 17.34 16.36 -16.89
C ASN A 153 17.38 17.88 -16.68
N ASN A 154 18.39 18.57 -17.19
CA ASN A 154 18.46 20.04 -17.13
C ASN A 154 18.09 20.66 -18.50
N SER A 155 17.00 20.18 -19.10
CA SER A 155 16.41 20.75 -20.31
C SER A 155 14.89 20.59 -20.30
N TYR A 156 14.20 21.37 -21.12
CA TYR A 156 12.74 21.29 -21.25
C TYR A 156 12.26 20.02 -21.99
N GLN A 157 13.08 19.45 -22.86
CA GLN A 157 12.70 18.27 -23.64
C GLN A 157 12.79 17.00 -22.79
N ARG A 158 11.81 16.11 -22.92
CA ARG A 158 11.90 14.75 -22.38
C ARG A 158 13.10 14.03 -22.99
N ALA A 159 13.80 13.27 -22.15
CA ALA A 159 14.95 12.48 -22.55
C ALA A 159 14.74 11.00 -22.25
N SER A 160 15.29 10.16 -23.12
CA SER A 160 15.35 8.71 -22.93
C SER A 160 16.66 8.15 -23.46
N GLY A 161 17.18 7.14 -22.79
CA GLY A 161 18.39 6.45 -23.22
C GLY A 161 18.78 5.34 -22.26
N ASN A 162 19.97 4.80 -22.46
CA ASN A 162 20.52 3.75 -21.61
C ASN A 162 21.84 4.20 -20.98
N ILE A 163 22.05 3.82 -19.71
CA ILE A 163 23.33 3.95 -19.02
C ILE A 163 23.85 2.56 -18.64
N HIS A 164 25.14 2.31 -18.84
CA HIS A 164 25.74 1.01 -18.49
C HIS A 164 27.10 1.14 -17.84
N ARG A 165 28.01 1.89 -18.45
CA ARG A 165 29.39 2.07 -17.97
C ARG A 165 29.66 3.51 -17.59
N SER A 166 30.43 3.70 -16.52
CA SER A 166 30.84 5.04 -16.10
C SER A 166 31.79 5.66 -17.12
N VAL A 167 31.91 6.98 -17.09
CA VAL A 167 33.03 7.68 -17.72
C VAL A 167 34.36 7.25 -17.06
N PRO A 168 35.51 7.44 -17.72
CA PRO A 168 36.83 7.20 -17.13
C PRO A 168 37.06 8.04 -15.87
N VAL A 169 37.54 7.40 -14.80
CA VAL A 169 37.92 8.04 -13.54
C VAL A 169 39.35 7.67 -13.19
N ASN A 170 40.21 8.65 -12.91
CA ASN A 170 41.58 8.42 -12.43
C ASN A 170 41.55 8.06 -10.94
N ILE A 171 41.93 6.84 -10.60
CA ILE A 171 41.94 6.34 -9.21
C ILE A 171 43.34 6.36 -8.57
N GLY A 172 44.29 7.07 -9.19
CA GLY A 172 45.69 7.13 -8.77
C GLY A 172 46.56 6.06 -9.42
N ASP A 173 47.88 6.15 -9.22
CA ASP A 173 48.88 5.19 -9.73
C ASP A 173 48.77 4.87 -11.23
N MET A 174 48.41 5.86 -12.05
CA MET A 174 48.16 5.71 -13.50
C MET A 174 47.04 4.70 -13.84
N LYS A 175 46.14 4.39 -12.89
CA LYS A 175 44.99 3.51 -13.10
C LYS A 175 43.75 4.32 -13.44
N ILE A 176 43.09 3.91 -14.52
CA ILE A 176 41.81 4.45 -14.94
C ILE A 176 40.74 3.40 -14.66
N LEU A 177 39.71 3.80 -13.92
CA LEU A 177 38.52 2.99 -13.66
C LEU A 177 37.41 3.37 -14.64
N ASN A 178 36.79 2.35 -15.22
CA ASN A 178 35.57 2.47 -16.02
C ASN A 178 34.64 1.34 -15.56
N GLU A 179 33.75 1.67 -14.63
CA GLU A 179 32.99 0.72 -13.83
C GLU A 179 31.57 0.56 -14.37
N ASN A 180 31.06 -0.67 -14.40
CA ASN A 180 29.68 -0.91 -14.77
C ASN A 180 28.73 -0.43 -13.66
N LEU A 181 27.51 -0.04 -14.04
CA LEU A 181 26.49 0.42 -13.11
C LEU A 181 26.18 -0.60 -12.01
N ASP A 182 26.12 -1.89 -12.36
CA ASP A 182 25.86 -2.96 -11.40
C ASP A 182 26.98 -3.07 -10.35
N SER A 183 28.24 -2.91 -10.76
CA SER A 183 29.38 -2.91 -9.83
C SER A 183 29.38 -1.68 -8.92
N ALA A 184 29.08 -0.49 -9.46
CA ALA A 184 29.00 0.75 -8.68
C ALA A 184 27.84 0.74 -7.65
N LEU A 185 26.75 0.04 -7.96
CA LEU A 185 25.64 -0.22 -7.04
C LEU A 185 25.84 -1.47 -6.17
N ASP A 186 27.02 -2.10 -6.27
CA ASP A 186 27.43 -3.29 -5.54
C ASP A 186 26.45 -4.48 -5.69
N LEU A 187 25.90 -4.66 -6.88
CA LEU A 187 24.98 -5.75 -7.25
C LEU A 187 25.73 -7.09 -7.48
N ASN A 188 26.87 -7.28 -6.80
CA ASN A 188 27.56 -8.55 -6.76
C ASN A 188 26.59 -9.58 -6.16
N THR A 189 26.09 -10.47 -7.03
CA THR A 189 24.89 -11.27 -6.79
C THR A 189 25.19 -12.43 -5.85
N VAL A 190 24.36 -12.58 -4.83
CA VAL A 190 24.09 -13.91 -4.27
C VAL A 190 23.21 -14.65 -5.30
N PRO A 191 23.48 -15.94 -5.62
CA PRO A 191 22.61 -16.71 -6.49
C PRO A 191 21.15 -16.67 -6.00
N GLY A 192 20.22 -16.28 -6.88
CA GLY A 192 18.79 -16.21 -6.60
C GLY A 192 18.21 -14.82 -6.38
N GLU A 193 19.01 -13.74 -6.29
CA GLU A 193 18.52 -12.36 -6.28
C GLU A 193 18.32 -11.82 -7.71
N ASP A 194 17.09 -11.84 -8.20
CA ASP A 194 16.76 -11.54 -9.60
C ASP A 194 16.28 -10.10 -9.83
N TRP A 195 15.80 -9.44 -8.77
CA TRP A 195 15.14 -8.14 -8.85
C TRP A 195 15.78 -7.10 -7.94
N LEU A 196 15.98 -5.90 -8.48
CA LEU A 196 16.39 -4.70 -7.77
C LEU A 196 15.21 -3.74 -7.67
N LEU A 197 14.84 -3.41 -6.44
CA LEU A 197 13.87 -2.40 -6.10
C LEU A 197 14.62 -1.14 -5.69
N MET A 198 14.27 -0.02 -6.30
CA MET A 198 14.92 1.27 -6.07
C MET A 198 13.85 2.29 -5.68
N ARG A 199 13.96 2.88 -4.49
CA ARG A 199 13.01 3.89 -4.05
C ARG A 199 13.46 5.28 -4.46
N ASP A 200 12.61 5.96 -5.21
CA ASP A 200 12.83 7.33 -5.63
C ASP A 200 12.30 8.32 -4.58
N VAL A 201 13.14 9.28 -4.21
CA VAL A 201 12.83 10.27 -3.18
C VAL A 201 11.80 11.32 -3.65
N VAL A 202 11.76 11.71 -4.94
CA VAL A 202 10.74 12.69 -5.39
C VAL A 202 9.35 12.10 -5.34
N SER A 203 9.19 10.96 -6.01
CA SER A 203 7.88 10.37 -6.26
C SER A 203 7.41 9.53 -5.08
N ALA A 204 8.32 9.17 -4.17
CA ALA A 204 8.14 8.19 -3.11
C ALA A 204 7.73 6.80 -3.63
N LEU A 205 7.96 6.52 -4.92
CA LEU A 205 7.65 5.24 -5.56
C LEU A 205 8.88 4.32 -5.61
N TRP A 206 8.60 3.03 -5.57
CA TRP A 206 9.55 1.96 -5.84
C TRP A 206 9.55 1.60 -7.32
N TYR A 207 10.73 1.50 -7.90
CA TYR A 207 10.95 1.08 -9.28
C TYR A 207 11.61 -0.29 -9.29
N LEU A 208 11.08 -1.19 -10.11
CA LEU A 208 11.53 -2.59 -10.20
C LEU A 208 12.39 -2.76 -11.45
N ARG A 209 13.59 -3.32 -11.32
CA ARG A 209 14.52 -3.59 -12.43
C ARG A 209 15.11 -4.99 -12.31
N SER A 210 15.29 -5.67 -13.44
CA SER A 210 15.97 -6.97 -13.44
C SER A 210 17.46 -6.77 -13.19
N VAL A 211 18.01 -7.50 -12.23
CA VAL A 211 19.46 -7.49 -11.96
C VAL A 211 20.24 -8.01 -13.18
N ASN A 212 19.70 -9.03 -13.86
CA ASN A 212 20.32 -9.58 -15.06
C ASN A 212 20.30 -8.60 -16.24
N GLU A 213 19.23 -7.84 -16.42
CA GLU A 213 19.17 -6.77 -17.43
C GLU A 213 20.17 -5.66 -17.11
N LEU A 214 20.23 -5.20 -15.85
CA LEU A 214 21.18 -4.18 -15.41
C LEU A 214 22.64 -4.56 -15.69
N LYS A 215 23.00 -5.83 -15.47
CA LYS A 215 24.36 -6.34 -15.73
C LYS A 215 24.70 -6.38 -17.22
N ASN A 216 23.79 -6.90 -18.04
CA ASN A 216 24.07 -7.19 -19.45
C ASN A 216 23.81 -6.00 -20.37
N GLN A 217 22.82 -5.16 -20.03
CA GLN A 217 22.28 -4.12 -20.90
C GLN A 217 22.24 -2.74 -20.23
N GLY A 218 22.57 -2.63 -18.95
CA GLY A 218 22.47 -1.37 -18.21
C GLY A 218 21.04 -1.00 -17.80
N LEU A 219 20.84 0.26 -17.46
CA LEU A 219 19.55 0.82 -17.04
C LEU A 219 18.98 1.73 -18.13
N THR A 220 17.78 1.39 -18.60
CA THR A 220 16.97 2.30 -19.41
C THR A 220 16.38 3.40 -18.54
N VAL A 221 16.69 4.64 -18.90
CA VAL A 221 16.25 5.86 -18.22
C VAL A 221 15.28 6.61 -19.11
N VAL A 222 14.17 7.06 -18.53
CA VAL A 222 13.20 7.95 -19.17
C VAL A 222 12.84 9.02 -18.16
N VAL A 223 13.10 10.28 -18.52
CA VAL A 223 12.93 11.43 -17.61
C VAL A 223 12.35 12.61 -18.38
N ASP A 224 11.29 13.19 -17.85
CA ASP A 224 10.63 14.36 -18.46
C ASP A 224 11.51 15.62 -18.39
N GLY A 225 11.08 16.69 -19.05
CA GLY A 225 11.77 17.98 -19.02
C GLY A 225 11.90 18.50 -17.59
N PHE A 226 13.11 18.92 -17.19
CA PHE A 226 13.44 19.29 -15.82
C PHE A 226 13.11 18.23 -14.76
N GLY A 227 12.85 16.99 -15.18
CA GLY A 227 12.55 15.87 -14.31
C GLY A 227 13.80 15.37 -13.58
N ARG A 228 13.58 14.76 -12.42
CA ARG A 228 14.64 14.08 -11.67
C ARG A 228 14.16 12.77 -11.07
N GLN A 229 15.09 11.86 -10.85
CA GLN A 229 14.90 10.64 -10.06
C GLN A 229 16.12 10.50 -9.15
N VAL A 230 15.90 10.27 -7.86
CA VAL A 230 16.99 10.11 -6.89
C VAL A 230 16.72 8.88 -6.05
N PHE A 231 17.49 7.84 -6.33
CA PHE A 231 17.42 6.57 -5.61
C PHE A 231 18.45 6.56 -4.48
N MET A 232 18.00 6.32 -3.25
CA MET A 232 18.87 6.18 -2.07
C MET A 232 18.61 4.88 -1.30
N GLU A 233 17.43 4.28 -1.48
CA GLU A 233 17.08 3.00 -0.87
C GLU A 233 17.01 1.94 -1.96
N PHE A 234 17.75 0.85 -1.74
CA PHE A 234 17.82 -0.29 -2.64
C PHE A 234 17.44 -1.54 -1.87
N ARG A 235 16.56 -2.36 -2.43
CA ARG A 235 16.16 -3.66 -1.90
C ARG A 235 16.32 -4.71 -2.98
N ARG A 236 16.89 -5.85 -2.62
CA ARG A 236 17.04 -6.99 -3.55
C ARG A 236 16.02 -8.03 -3.19
N GLU A 237 15.42 -8.62 -4.21
CA GLU A 237 14.41 -9.66 -4.05
C GLU A 237 14.73 -10.84 -4.95
N ALA A 238 14.59 -12.03 -4.37
CA ALA A 238 14.63 -13.26 -5.13
C ALA A 238 13.33 -13.45 -5.90
N GLU A 239 13.41 -14.05 -7.09
CA GLU A 239 12.18 -14.42 -7.77
C GLU A 239 11.42 -15.48 -6.95
N THR A 240 10.11 -15.27 -6.85
CA THR A 240 9.21 -16.23 -6.21
C THR A 240 9.00 -17.44 -7.12
N ALA A 241 8.69 -18.61 -6.55
CA ALA A 241 8.43 -19.82 -7.33
C ALA A 241 7.32 -19.66 -8.41
N ASP A 242 6.36 -18.75 -8.18
CA ASP A 242 5.26 -18.44 -9.11
C ASP A 242 5.56 -17.26 -10.06
N GLY A 243 6.77 -16.71 -10.05
CA GLY A 243 7.21 -15.62 -10.94
C GLY A 243 6.49 -14.29 -10.69
N LEU A 244 6.12 -14.00 -9.45
CA LEU A 244 5.30 -12.83 -9.08
C LEU A 244 6.03 -11.50 -9.29
N TRP A 245 7.33 -11.42 -9.02
CA TRP A 245 8.10 -10.20 -9.24
C TRP A 245 8.22 -9.90 -10.74
N GLY A 246 8.47 -10.91 -11.56
CA GLY A 246 8.44 -10.77 -13.03
C GLY A 246 7.09 -10.34 -13.58
N LYS A 247 5.98 -10.85 -13.03
CA LYS A 247 4.63 -10.37 -13.41
C LYS A 247 4.42 -8.90 -13.02
N LEU A 248 4.84 -8.51 -11.82
CA LEU A 248 4.75 -7.11 -11.38
C LEU A 248 5.59 -6.21 -12.29
N ALA A 249 6.82 -6.59 -12.61
CA ALA A 249 7.70 -5.83 -13.49
C ALA A 249 7.08 -5.64 -14.88
N ALA A 250 6.49 -6.69 -15.45
CA ALA A 250 5.82 -6.64 -16.74
C ALA A 250 4.60 -5.70 -16.72
N GLU A 251 3.81 -5.70 -15.64
CA GLU A 251 2.64 -4.84 -15.49
C GLU A 251 2.98 -3.38 -15.26
N LEU A 252 4.04 -3.11 -14.49
CA LEU A 252 4.52 -1.75 -14.28
C LEU A 252 5.18 -1.17 -15.53
N ALA A 253 5.75 -2.02 -16.40
CA ALA A 253 6.42 -1.61 -17.64
C ALA A 253 7.40 -0.44 -17.43
N GLY A 254 8.17 -0.50 -16.34
CA GLY A 254 9.14 0.53 -15.96
C GLY A 254 8.60 1.65 -15.05
N SER A 255 7.28 1.74 -14.86
CA SER A 255 6.61 2.67 -13.94
C SER A 255 6.89 2.32 -12.46
N GLY A 256 6.69 3.29 -11.57
CA GLY A 256 6.85 3.10 -10.13
C GLY A 256 5.59 2.58 -9.44
N VAL A 257 5.76 1.97 -8.26
CA VAL A 257 4.68 1.49 -7.38
C VAL A 257 4.90 1.98 -5.95
N ALA A 258 3.83 2.36 -5.23
CA ALA A 258 3.96 2.91 -3.88
C ALA A 258 4.42 1.86 -2.85
N ASP A 259 3.84 0.66 -2.93
CA ASP A 259 4.18 -0.47 -2.07
C ASP A 259 4.36 -1.74 -2.92
N PRO A 260 5.61 -2.17 -3.15
CA PRO A 260 5.91 -3.33 -3.98
C PRO A 260 5.41 -4.64 -3.37
N ASP A 261 5.42 -4.77 -2.04
CA ASP A 261 5.00 -5.99 -1.34
C ASP A 261 3.48 -6.16 -1.42
N ALA A 262 2.74 -5.05 -1.20
CA ALA A 262 1.29 -5.04 -1.38
C ALA A 262 0.90 -5.35 -2.84
N ALA A 263 1.64 -4.82 -3.82
CA ALA A 263 1.38 -5.09 -5.23
C ALA A 263 1.64 -6.55 -5.62
N VAL A 264 2.72 -7.17 -5.12
CA VAL A 264 2.98 -8.60 -5.29
C VAL A 264 1.91 -9.44 -4.61
N ALA A 265 1.49 -9.08 -3.39
CA ALA A 265 0.43 -9.77 -2.67
C ALA A 265 -0.91 -9.70 -3.45
N GLU A 266 -1.21 -8.57 -4.08
CA GLU A 266 -2.38 -8.43 -4.95
C GLU A 266 -2.29 -9.37 -6.15
N ILE A 267 -1.16 -9.40 -6.87
CA ILE A 267 -0.94 -10.34 -8.00
C ILE A 267 -1.14 -11.79 -7.54
N ARG A 268 -0.60 -12.15 -6.38
CA ARG A 268 -0.75 -13.50 -5.80
C ARG A 268 -2.21 -13.86 -5.56
N LEU A 269 -3.03 -12.91 -5.11
CA LEU A 269 -4.44 -13.13 -4.74
C LEU A 269 -5.42 -13.00 -5.91
N ARG A 270 -5.01 -12.46 -7.07
CA ARG A 270 -5.87 -12.32 -8.25
C ARG A 270 -6.61 -13.58 -8.68
N PRO A 271 -6.03 -14.80 -8.66
CA PRO A 271 -6.78 -16.00 -9.00
C PRO A 271 -8.00 -16.22 -8.09
N ILE A 272 -7.86 -15.95 -6.79
CA ILE A 272 -8.96 -16.03 -5.82
C ILE A 272 -9.97 -14.89 -6.05
N HIS A 273 -9.49 -13.66 -6.19
CA HIS A 273 -10.36 -12.48 -6.41
C HIS A 273 -11.16 -12.58 -7.71
N SER A 274 -10.58 -13.11 -8.78
CA SER A 274 -11.27 -13.35 -10.05
C SER A 274 -12.42 -14.36 -9.91
N LEU A 275 -12.22 -15.42 -9.12
CA LEU A 275 -13.26 -16.39 -8.82
C LEU A 275 -14.33 -15.80 -7.89
N LEU A 276 -13.95 -15.00 -6.90
CA LEU A 276 -14.89 -14.25 -6.06
C LEU A 276 -15.74 -13.30 -6.91
N ASN A 277 -15.15 -12.55 -7.84
CA ASN A 277 -15.87 -11.67 -8.77
C ASN A 277 -16.81 -12.45 -9.70
N SER A 278 -16.48 -13.69 -10.02
CA SER A 278 -17.34 -14.58 -10.81
C SER A 278 -18.57 -15.07 -10.00
N LEU A 279 -18.42 -15.25 -8.69
CA LEU A 279 -19.48 -15.67 -7.77
C LEU A 279 -20.32 -14.49 -7.24
N VAL A 280 -19.69 -13.34 -7.07
CA VAL A 280 -20.22 -12.15 -6.39
C VAL A 280 -20.05 -10.94 -7.30
N SER A 281 -21.17 -10.41 -7.80
CA SER A 281 -21.19 -9.12 -8.51
C SER A 281 -21.95 -8.06 -7.72
N PRO A 282 -21.69 -6.75 -7.95
CA PRO A 282 -22.45 -5.67 -7.32
C PRO A 282 -23.97 -5.80 -7.52
N GLU A 283 -24.42 -6.16 -8.72
CA GLU A 283 -25.85 -6.31 -9.05
C GLU A 283 -26.47 -7.49 -8.30
N LEU A 284 -25.76 -8.61 -8.23
CA LEU A 284 -26.20 -9.78 -7.49
C LEU A 284 -26.37 -9.44 -6.01
N ILE A 285 -25.35 -8.85 -5.39
CA ILE A 285 -25.38 -8.51 -3.97
C ILE A 285 -26.46 -7.47 -3.67
N ALA A 286 -26.61 -6.43 -4.49
CA ALA A 286 -27.67 -5.44 -4.35
C ALA A 286 -29.07 -6.09 -4.46
N GLY A 287 -29.26 -7.02 -5.40
CA GLY A 287 -30.50 -7.78 -5.58
C GLY A 287 -30.81 -8.70 -4.41
N LEU A 288 -29.80 -9.39 -3.87
CA LEU A 288 -29.91 -10.23 -2.68
C LEU A 288 -30.24 -9.39 -1.45
N ALA A 289 -29.50 -8.31 -1.20
CA ALA A 289 -29.74 -7.38 -0.10
C ALA A 289 -31.16 -6.79 -0.18
N THR A 290 -31.62 -6.39 -1.36
CA THR A 290 -32.99 -5.90 -1.57
C THR A 290 -34.04 -6.97 -1.27
N SER A 291 -33.80 -8.22 -1.68
CA SER A 291 -34.70 -9.35 -1.40
C SER A 291 -34.77 -9.64 0.10
N ILE A 292 -33.61 -9.69 0.78
CA ILE A 292 -33.49 -9.85 2.23
C ILE A 292 -34.25 -8.72 2.93
N ARG A 293 -34.04 -7.47 2.51
CA ARG A 293 -34.69 -6.28 3.06
C ARG A 293 -36.21 -6.32 2.96
N ARG A 294 -36.72 -6.87 1.87
CA ARG A 294 -38.16 -7.08 1.62
C ARG A 294 -38.70 -8.36 2.28
N GLY A 295 -37.86 -9.12 2.99
CA GLY A 295 -38.23 -10.39 3.59
C GLY A 295 -38.52 -11.51 2.57
N LYS A 296 -38.18 -11.32 1.30
CA LYS A 296 -38.34 -12.32 0.25
C LYS A 296 -37.17 -13.30 0.29
N ARG A 297 -37.43 -14.56 -0.09
CA ARG A 297 -36.36 -15.56 -0.19
C ARG A 297 -35.37 -15.09 -1.26
N PRO A 298 -34.07 -14.92 -0.95
CA PRO A 298 -33.11 -14.44 -1.92
C PRO A 298 -32.85 -15.58 -2.89
N LYS A 299 -32.75 -15.27 -4.18
CA LYS A 299 -32.34 -16.23 -5.20
C LYS A 299 -30.96 -15.82 -5.67
N TRP A 300 -30.02 -16.76 -5.61
CA TRP A 300 -28.73 -16.59 -6.27
C TRP A 300 -28.96 -16.72 -7.78
N SER A 301 -29.18 -15.59 -8.45
CA SER A 301 -29.50 -15.52 -9.88
C SER A 301 -28.27 -15.18 -10.71
N GLY A 302 -28.32 -15.48 -12.01
CA GLY A 302 -27.31 -15.07 -12.99
C GLY A 302 -26.35 -16.16 -13.44
N LYS A 303 -26.30 -17.31 -12.76
CA LYS A 303 -25.52 -18.50 -13.15
C LYS A 303 -26.28 -19.79 -12.86
N SER A 304 -26.05 -20.83 -13.67
CA SER A 304 -26.63 -22.15 -13.43
C SER A 304 -25.91 -22.89 -12.30
N GLU A 305 -26.57 -23.86 -11.65
CA GLU A 305 -25.94 -24.65 -10.59
C GLU A 305 -24.68 -25.40 -11.04
N PRO A 306 -24.63 -26.01 -12.24
CA PRO A 306 -23.39 -26.57 -12.78
C PRO A 306 -22.26 -25.56 -12.96
N GLU A 307 -22.56 -24.33 -13.40
CA GLU A 307 -21.55 -23.26 -13.54
C GLU A 307 -20.96 -22.88 -12.19
N ILE A 308 -21.81 -22.71 -11.17
CA ILE A 308 -21.36 -22.37 -9.81
C ILE A 308 -20.49 -23.50 -9.26
N SER A 309 -20.92 -24.75 -9.39
CA SER A 309 -20.12 -25.91 -8.95
C SER A 309 -18.75 -25.94 -9.64
N LYS A 310 -18.67 -25.61 -10.93
CA LYS A 310 -17.40 -25.51 -11.65
C LYS A 310 -16.50 -24.41 -11.08
N ILE A 311 -17.05 -23.25 -10.73
CA ILE A 311 -16.29 -22.15 -10.12
C ILE A 311 -15.79 -22.56 -8.73
N LEU A 312 -16.62 -23.23 -7.92
CA LEU A 312 -16.22 -23.73 -6.60
C LEU A 312 -15.07 -24.74 -6.69
N LEU A 313 -15.10 -25.66 -7.65
CA LEU A 313 -13.99 -26.59 -7.90
C LEU A 313 -12.70 -25.87 -8.32
N GLN A 314 -12.80 -24.81 -9.14
CA GLN A 314 -11.64 -23.98 -9.49
C GLN A 314 -11.11 -23.23 -8.26
N PHE A 315 -12.01 -22.76 -7.40
CA PHE A 315 -11.69 -22.08 -6.16
C PHE A 315 -10.91 -22.97 -5.20
N GLU A 316 -11.37 -24.20 -4.97
CA GLU A 316 -10.67 -25.22 -4.17
C GLU A 316 -9.25 -25.46 -4.68
N ARG A 317 -9.07 -25.61 -6.01
CA ARG A 317 -7.75 -25.81 -6.62
C ARG A 317 -6.81 -24.62 -6.42
N GLN A 318 -7.31 -23.39 -6.62
CA GLN A 318 -6.48 -22.19 -6.42
C GLN A 318 -6.13 -22.00 -4.95
N GLN A 319 -7.06 -22.29 -4.04
CA GLN A 319 -6.81 -22.22 -2.60
C GLN A 319 -5.68 -23.18 -2.19
N GLN A 320 -5.76 -24.45 -2.62
CA GLN A 320 -4.72 -25.44 -2.33
C GLN A 320 -3.36 -25.06 -2.93
N ARG A 321 -3.35 -24.44 -4.12
CA ARG A 321 -2.11 -23.96 -4.75
C ARG A 321 -1.48 -22.81 -3.97
N LEU A 322 -2.25 -21.81 -3.57
CA LEU A 322 -1.73 -20.60 -2.92
C LEU A 322 -1.40 -20.81 -1.43
N PHE A 323 -2.09 -21.74 -0.78
CA PHE A 323 -1.96 -22.06 0.64
C PHE A 323 -1.79 -23.57 0.84
N PRO A 324 -0.65 -24.14 0.42
CA PRO A 324 -0.38 -25.57 0.59
C PRO A 324 -0.24 -25.95 2.07
N GLY A 325 -0.55 -27.20 2.40
CA GLY A 325 -0.41 -27.74 3.77
C GLY A 325 -1.59 -27.49 4.71
N GLN A 326 -2.64 -26.80 4.26
CA GLN A 326 -3.91 -26.72 4.98
C GLN A 326 -4.71 -28.01 4.81
N ASN A 327 -5.41 -28.45 5.86
CA ASN A 327 -6.36 -29.57 5.76
C ASN A 327 -7.65 -29.03 5.12
N PRO A 328 -7.91 -29.29 3.82
CA PRO A 328 -9.13 -28.81 3.20
C PRO A 328 -10.33 -29.44 3.92
N GLY A 329 -11.36 -28.63 4.16
CA GLY A 329 -12.62 -29.15 4.67
C GLY A 329 -13.36 -29.97 3.61
N PRO A 330 -14.62 -30.39 3.87
CA PRO A 330 -15.40 -31.20 2.94
C PRO A 330 -15.75 -30.50 1.60
N GLY A 331 -15.24 -29.29 1.37
CA GLY A 331 -15.60 -28.41 0.26
C GLY A 331 -16.88 -27.64 0.56
N SER A 332 -17.10 -26.53 -0.13
CA SER A 332 -18.38 -25.81 -0.09
C SER A 332 -19.29 -26.29 -1.21
N ALA A 333 -20.54 -26.64 -0.91
CA ALA A 333 -21.53 -26.96 -1.94
C ALA A 333 -22.45 -25.78 -2.26
N VAL A 334 -22.97 -25.76 -3.50
CA VAL A 334 -24.01 -24.79 -3.92
C VAL A 334 -25.22 -24.82 -2.97
N SER A 335 -25.54 -25.99 -2.42
CA SER A 335 -26.58 -26.17 -1.41
C SER A 335 -26.33 -25.37 -0.13
N ASP A 336 -25.07 -25.19 0.29
CA ASP A 336 -24.71 -24.50 1.53
C ASP A 336 -24.93 -23.00 1.40
N ILE A 337 -24.53 -22.42 0.27
CA ILE A 337 -24.78 -21.02 -0.05
C ILE A 337 -26.28 -20.77 -0.18
N LYS A 338 -27.02 -21.62 -0.91
CA LYS A 338 -28.49 -21.53 -1.02
C LYS A 338 -29.18 -21.66 0.34
N ARG A 339 -28.67 -22.50 1.23
CA ARG A 339 -29.16 -22.68 2.60
C ARG A 339 -28.94 -21.42 3.44
N CYS A 340 -27.73 -20.87 3.45
CA CYS A 340 -27.41 -19.64 4.18
C CYS A 340 -28.28 -18.46 3.70
N LEU A 341 -28.39 -18.26 2.38
CA LEU A 341 -29.25 -17.23 1.79
C LEU A 341 -30.72 -17.39 2.20
N ALA A 342 -31.25 -18.62 2.17
CA ALA A 342 -32.62 -18.88 2.58
C ALA A 342 -32.85 -18.54 4.06
N GLY A 343 -31.89 -18.84 4.94
CA GLY A 343 -31.89 -18.47 6.35
C GLY A 343 -31.90 -16.95 6.58
N SER A 344 -31.07 -16.22 5.83
CA SER A 344 -30.91 -14.76 5.94
C SER A 344 -32.22 -13.97 5.76
N SER A 345 -33.07 -14.35 4.79
CA SER A 345 -34.37 -13.67 4.60
C SER A 345 -35.41 -13.92 5.70
N ARG A 346 -35.35 -15.09 6.36
CA ARG A 346 -36.23 -15.39 7.50
C ARG A 346 -35.79 -14.59 8.71
N GLN A 347 -34.48 -14.50 8.90
CA GLN A 347 -33.91 -13.76 10.00
C GLN A 347 -34.19 -12.26 9.90
N PHE A 348 -34.01 -11.68 8.72
CA PHE A 348 -34.31 -10.26 8.50
C PHE A 348 -35.78 -9.92 8.78
N ARG A 349 -36.74 -10.83 8.51
CA ARG A 349 -38.16 -10.66 8.89
C ARG A 349 -38.41 -10.72 10.39
N LEU A 350 -37.68 -11.57 11.11
CA LEU A 350 -37.86 -11.77 12.56
C LEU A 350 -37.28 -10.61 13.36
N PHE A 351 -36.17 -10.06 12.88
CA PHE A 351 -35.65 -8.74 13.26
C PHE A 351 -36.34 -7.59 12.49
N GLY A 352 -37.42 -7.88 11.76
CA GLY A 352 -38.18 -6.97 10.89
C GLY A 352 -39.53 -6.52 11.47
N GLY A 353 -40.21 -7.41 12.21
CA GLY A 353 -41.54 -7.22 12.81
C GLY A 353 -41.55 -6.51 14.18
N GLY A 354 -42.59 -6.68 15.01
CA GLY A 354 -42.74 -6.00 16.32
C GLY A 354 -41.54 -6.13 17.27
N ILE A 355 -40.72 -7.18 17.11
CA ILE A 355 -39.43 -7.37 17.80
C ILE A 355 -38.42 -6.29 17.38
N ARG A 356 -38.37 -5.89 16.10
CA ARG A 356 -37.58 -4.75 15.60
C ARG A 356 -38.01 -3.44 16.25
N ARG A 357 -39.30 -3.20 16.51
CA ARG A 357 -39.74 -1.98 17.20
C ARG A 357 -39.29 -1.94 18.66
N SER A 358 -39.25 -3.07 19.35
CA SER A 358 -38.72 -3.15 20.72
C SER A 358 -37.18 -3.12 20.74
N PHE A 359 -36.49 -3.84 19.85
CA PHE A 359 -35.03 -3.86 19.75
C PHE A 359 -34.44 -2.56 19.17
N ASN A 360 -35.01 -1.98 18.10
CA ASN A 360 -34.60 -0.67 17.55
C ASN A 360 -34.94 0.51 18.46
N ARG A 361 -35.88 0.36 19.40
CA ARG A 361 -36.10 1.37 20.46
C ARG A 361 -35.01 1.33 21.53
N LEU A 362 -34.27 0.23 21.65
CA LEU A 362 -33.33 -0.04 22.75
C LEU A 362 -31.86 0.02 22.32
N TYR A 363 -31.58 -0.24 21.05
CA TYR A 363 -30.35 0.13 20.36
C TYR A 363 -30.77 0.85 19.09
N THR A 364 -30.39 2.11 18.94
CA THR A 364 -30.55 2.88 17.71
C THR A 364 -30.08 2.07 16.50
N LEU A 365 -30.65 2.40 15.33
CA LEU A 365 -30.43 1.73 14.04
C LEU A 365 -28.97 1.23 13.92
N SER A 366 -28.81 -0.05 13.57
CA SER A 366 -27.50 -0.57 13.14
C SER A 366 -26.89 0.43 12.16
N GLU A 367 -25.74 0.99 12.50
CA GLU A 367 -25.01 1.95 11.66
C GLU A 367 -24.58 1.33 10.32
N TRP A 368 -24.75 0.02 10.17
CA TRP A 368 -24.39 -0.75 8.99
C TRP A 368 -25.58 -1.48 8.34
N ASP A 369 -25.47 -1.69 7.04
CA ASP A 369 -26.52 -2.33 6.23
C ASP A 369 -26.55 -3.85 6.47
N GLU A 370 -27.36 -4.28 7.43
CA GLU A 370 -27.52 -5.70 7.81
C GLU A 370 -27.94 -6.60 6.63
N ALA A 371 -28.70 -6.08 5.66
CA ALA A 371 -29.13 -6.85 4.51
C ALA A 371 -27.97 -7.08 3.52
N LEU A 372 -27.14 -6.05 3.33
CA LEU A 372 -25.90 -6.14 2.54
C LEU A 372 -24.89 -7.08 3.21
N PHE A 373 -24.67 -6.94 4.52
CA PHE A 373 -23.86 -7.86 5.32
C PHE A 373 -24.32 -9.31 5.15
N LEU A 374 -25.62 -9.59 5.34
CA LEU A 374 -26.15 -10.94 5.23
C LEU A 374 -26.01 -11.50 3.81
N ALA A 375 -26.16 -10.67 2.78
CA ALA A 375 -25.96 -11.09 1.39
C ALA A 375 -24.51 -11.54 1.15
N LEU A 376 -23.54 -10.72 1.56
CA LEU A 376 -22.11 -11.02 1.45
C LEU A 376 -21.71 -12.24 2.28
N TRP A 377 -22.06 -12.23 3.58
CA TRP A 377 -21.73 -13.31 4.50
C TRP A 377 -22.32 -14.65 4.04
N SER A 378 -23.55 -14.67 3.51
CA SER A 378 -24.19 -15.92 3.06
C SER A 378 -23.48 -16.59 1.89
N ILE A 379 -22.69 -15.85 1.10
CA ILE A 379 -21.90 -16.40 0.00
C ILE A 379 -20.48 -16.70 0.48
N ILE A 380 -19.83 -15.77 1.18
CA ILE A 380 -18.42 -15.89 1.59
C ILE A 380 -18.23 -16.90 2.72
N SER A 381 -19.17 -16.95 3.67
CA SER A 381 -19.06 -17.82 4.84
C SER A 381 -18.95 -19.30 4.47
N PRO A 382 -19.80 -19.86 3.59
CA PRO A 382 -19.65 -21.24 3.12
C PRO A 382 -18.32 -21.50 2.41
N LEU A 383 -17.77 -20.52 1.68
CA LEU A 383 -16.47 -20.68 1.00
C LEU A 383 -15.33 -20.92 1.99
N SER A 384 -15.46 -20.51 3.26
CA SER A 384 -14.42 -20.82 4.26
C SER A 384 -14.32 -22.33 4.54
N GLU A 385 -15.39 -23.11 4.32
CA GLU A 385 -15.38 -24.57 4.51
C GLU A 385 -14.41 -25.26 3.55
N ILE A 386 -14.09 -24.64 2.41
CA ILE A 386 -13.05 -25.12 1.48
C ILE A 386 -11.67 -25.14 2.16
N CYS A 387 -11.43 -24.24 3.10
CA CYS A 387 -10.12 -24.00 3.69
C CYS A 387 -9.85 -24.79 4.98
N GLY A 388 -10.88 -25.46 5.51
CA GLY A 388 -10.85 -26.07 6.85
C GLY A 388 -11.38 -25.13 7.94
N GLU A 389 -11.71 -25.69 9.12
CA GLU A 389 -12.39 -24.94 10.20
C GLU A 389 -11.54 -23.82 10.81
N ASP A 390 -10.22 -23.95 10.83
CA ASP A 390 -9.31 -23.03 11.54
C ASP A 390 -8.60 -22.02 10.63
N PHE A 391 -8.88 -22.03 9.32
CA PHE A 391 -8.20 -21.14 8.37
C PHE A 391 -8.83 -19.74 8.35
N GLU A 392 -8.04 -18.74 8.69
CA GLU A 392 -8.44 -17.32 8.75
C GLU A 392 -8.50 -16.72 7.33
N ILE A 393 -9.67 -16.80 6.69
CA ILE A 393 -9.84 -16.35 5.30
C ILE A 393 -9.78 -14.83 5.11
N TRP A 394 -10.02 -14.02 6.14
CA TRP A 394 -10.11 -12.56 5.97
C TRP A 394 -8.79 -11.96 5.52
N SER A 395 -7.73 -12.27 6.25
CA SER A 395 -6.37 -11.79 5.98
C SER A 395 -5.77 -12.59 4.83
N ALA A 396 -5.95 -13.92 4.82
CA ALA A 396 -5.37 -14.78 3.80
C ALA A 396 -5.84 -14.41 2.38
N TRP A 397 -7.11 -14.07 2.19
CA TRP A 397 -7.63 -13.67 0.89
C TRP A 397 -7.64 -12.15 0.67
N GLY A 398 -7.13 -11.36 1.62
CA GLY A 398 -7.19 -9.90 1.54
C GLY A 398 -8.62 -9.39 1.28
N LEU A 399 -9.61 -9.96 2.00
CA LEU A 399 -11.03 -9.72 1.72
C LEU A 399 -11.43 -8.25 1.85
N GLN A 400 -10.80 -7.51 2.76
CA GLN A 400 -11.04 -6.08 2.88
C GLN A 400 -10.71 -5.32 1.59
N ASN A 401 -9.48 -5.50 1.08
CA ASN A 401 -9.03 -4.88 -0.17
C ASN A 401 -9.91 -5.32 -1.36
N TRP A 402 -10.28 -6.61 -1.41
CA TRP A 402 -11.19 -7.11 -2.44
C TRP A 402 -12.57 -6.42 -2.38
N ILE A 403 -13.17 -6.29 -1.19
CA ILE A 403 -14.46 -5.61 -1.01
C ILE A 403 -14.37 -4.15 -1.44
N GLU A 404 -13.34 -3.43 -0.99
CA GLU A 404 -13.13 -2.01 -1.30
C GLU A 404 -12.93 -1.76 -2.80
N LYS A 405 -12.20 -2.64 -3.50
CA LYS A 405 -11.95 -2.53 -4.96
C LYS A 405 -13.10 -3.02 -5.83
N SER A 406 -13.87 -4.00 -5.37
CA SER A 406 -14.94 -4.64 -6.16
C SER A 406 -16.17 -3.75 -6.41
N GLY A 407 -16.31 -2.66 -5.64
CA GLY A 407 -17.49 -1.79 -5.69
C GLY A 407 -18.78 -2.44 -5.17
N ILE A 408 -18.72 -3.66 -4.62
CA ILE A 408 -19.89 -4.44 -4.18
C ILE A 408 -20.68 -3.73 -3.06
N THR A 409 -20.01 -2.91 -2.24
CA THR A 409 -20.65 -2.13 -1.18
C THR A 409 -21.22 -0.80 -1.64
N ALA A 410 -21.01 -0.39 -2.89
CA ALA A 410 -21.36 0.93 -3.41
C ALA A 410 -20.87 2.08 -2.51
N GLY A 411 -19.67 1.93 -1.93
CA GLY A 411 -19.06 2.89 -1.00
C GLY A 411 -19.53 2.75 0.46
N ASN A 412 -20.48 1.86 0.76
CA ASN A 412 -20.93 1.62 2.13
C ASN A 412 -20.03 0.61 2.87
N ASN A 413 -18.88 1.09 3.34
CA ASN A 413 -17.88 0.24 4.02
C ASN A 413 -18.21 -0.10 5.48
N SER A 414 -19.38 0.33 5.98
CA SER A 414 -19.85 0.02 7.35
C SER A 414 -20.00 -1.50 7.61
N VAL A 415 -20.16 -2.31 6.56
CA VAL A 415 -20.32 -3.77 6.67
C VAL A 415 -19.00 -4.53 6.84
N ILE A 416 -17.84 -3.87 6.62
CA ILE A 416 -16.51 -4.52 6.63
C ILE A 416 -16.19 -5.06 8.03
N LEU A 417 -16.32 -4.23 9.08
CA LEU A 417 -16.02 -4.65 10.46
C LEU A 417 -16.91 -5.82 10.94
N PRO A 418 -18.25 -5.80 10.76
CA PRO A 418 -19.10 -6.96 11.01
C PRO A 418 -18.69 -8.21 10.23
N LEU A 419 -18.34 -8.08 8.94
CA LEU A 419 -17.89 -9.22 8.11
C LEU A 419 -16.57 -9.80 8.62
N LYS A 420 -15.56 -8.96 8.91
CA LYS A 420 -14.29 -9.36 9.53
C LYS A 420 -14.57 -10.17 10.79
N THR A 421 -15.38 -9.61 11.68
CA THR A 421 -15.77 -10.25 12.95
C THR A 421 -16.42 -11.62 12.71
N ALA A 422 -17.37 -11.71 11.77
CA ALA A 422 -18.12 -12.94 11.49
C ALA A 422 -17.27 -14.04 10.84
N LEU A 423 -16.29 -13.66 10.02
CA LEU A 423 -15.48 -14.60 9.23
C LEU A 423 -14.22 -15.04 9.98
N SER A 424 -13.67 -14.17 10.84
CA SER A 424 -12.46 -14.44 11.65
C SER A 424 -12.76 -14.98 13.05
N SER A 425 -13.99 -15.40 13.33
CA SER A 425 -14.38 -15.94 14.64
C SER A 425 -15.33 -17.13 14.54
N GLU A 426 -15.49 -17.85 15.66
CA GLU A 426 -16.41 -18.98 15.78
C GLU A 426 -17.90 -18.59 15.83
N ILE A 427 -18.23 -17.34 15.48
CA ILE A 427 -19.60 -16.82 15.45
C ILE A 427 -20.55 -17.72 14.62
N LYS A 428 -20.03 -18.43 13.63
CA LYS A 428 -20.78 -19.40 12.80
C LYS A 428 -21.29 -20.63 13.58
N LYS A 429 -20.64 -21.02 14.68
CA LYS A 429 -20.97 -22.19 15.52
C LYS A 429 -22.19 -21.89 16.41
N SER A 430 -22.87 -22.93 16.90
CA SER A 430 -24.14 -22.79 17.63
C SER A 430 -23.98 -21.99 18.92
N MET A 431 -24.76 -20.93 19.10
CA MET A 431 -24.87 -20.11 20.33
C MET A 431 -25.52 -20.86 21.51
N ASP A 432 -25.57 -22.19 21.48
CA ASP A 432 -26.32 -23.03 22.43
C ASP A 432 -25.51 -23.37 23.71
N SER A 433 -24.25 -22.94 23.83
CA SER A 433 -23.39 -23.19 25.00
C SER A 433 -23.31 -21.96 25.91
N GLU A 434 -23.37 -22.18 27.23
CA GLU A 434 -23.16 -21.14 28.26
C GLU A 434 -21.75 -20.53 28.20
N GLU A 435 -20.78 -21.28 27.65
CA GLU A 435 -19.41 -20.81 27.45
C GLU A 435 -19.21 -20.07 26.12
N TYR A 436 -20.22 -20.03 25.24
CA TYR A 436 -20.06 -19.48 23.90
C TYR A 436 -19.64 -18.02 23.92
N LEU A 437 -20.20 -17.20 24.81
CA LEU A 437 -19.78 -15.80 24.93
C LEU A 437 -18.34 -15.68 25.44
N SER A 438 -17.93 -16.56 26.36
CA SER A 438 -16.53 -16.59 26.85
C SER A 438 -15.56 -16.96 25.73
N ARG A 439 -15.91 -17.93 24.88
CA ARG A 439 -15.14 -18.31 23.68
C ARG A 439 -15.09 -17.22 22.62
N LEU A 440 -16.18 -16.48 22.43
CA LEU A 440 -16.15 -15.32 21.53
C LEU A 440 -15.18 -14.26 22.03
N PHE A 441 -15.23 -13.94 23.33
CA PHE A 441 -14.31 -12.98 23.93
C PHE A 441 -12.88 -13.51 24.09
N SER A 442 -12.56 -14.77 23.81
CA SER A 442 -11.15 -15.22 23.69
C SER A 442 -10.56 -14.92 22.32
N ASN A 443 -11.38 -14.59 21.31
CA ASN A 443 -10.92 -14.22 19.98
C ASN A 443 -10.47 -12.74 19.94
N SER A 444 -9.27 -12.50 19.41
CA SER A 444 -8.67 -11.15 19.35
C SER A 444 -9.47 -10.18 18.48
N VAL A 445 -9.99 -10.62 17.34
CA VAL A 445 -10.81 -9.80 16.43
C VAL A 445 -12.13 -9.39 17.09
N VAL A 446 -12.72 -10.27 17.89
CA VAL A 446 -13.93 -9.95 18.67
C VAL A 446 -13.63 -8.89 19.73
N ARG A 447 -12.50 -9.01 20.44
CA ARG A 447 -12.06 -7.99 21.41
C ARG A 447 -11.79 -6.64 20.75
N GLU A 448 -11.09 -6.65 19.62
CA GLU A 448 -10.81 -5.47 18.80
C GLU A 448 -12.12 -4.79 18.38
N THR A 449 -13.07 -5.57 17.86
CA THR A 449 -14.39 -5.07 17.42
C THR A 449 -15.20 -4.51 18.59
N CYS A 450 -15.16 -5.18 19.74
CA CYS A 450 -15.78 -4.68 20.97
C CYS A 450 -15.07 -3.44 21.54
N GLY A 451 -13.87 -3.09 21.07
CA GLY A 451 -13.04 -2.05 21.66
C GLY A 451 -12.66 -2.37 23.11
N VAL A 452 -12.30 -3.63 23.39
CA VAL A 452 -11.93 -4.06 24.74
C VAL A 452 -10.61 -3.42 25.14
N ASN A 453 -10.60 -2.73 26.29
CA ASN A 453 -9.41 -2.12 26.86
C ASN A 453 -9.32 -2.44 28.36
N GLU A 454 -8.10 -2.44 28.88
CA GLU A 454 -7.84 -2.65 30.31
C GLU A 454 -7.63 -1.31 31.01
N TRP A 455 -8.30 -1.13 32.15
CA TRP A 455 -8.10 0.01 33.04
C TRP A 455 -8.32 -0.43 34.49
N ASP A 456 -7.34 -0.15 35.35
CA ASP A 456 -7.31 -0.53 36.76
C ASP A 456 -7.54 -2.04 36.99
N GLY A 457 -6.90 -2.88 36.16
CA GLY A 457 -7.04 -4.33 36.20
C GLY A 457 -8.42 -4.86 35.76
N ILE A 458 -9.30 -4.00 35.25
CA ILE A 458 -10.64 -4.36 34.78
C ILE A 458 -10.70 -4.23 33.26
N LEU A 459 -11.28 -5.24 32.60
CA LEU A 459 -11.56 -5.20 31.16
C LEU A 459 -12.90 -4.53 30.88
N TRP A 460 -12.86 -3.48 30.07
CA TRP A 460 -14.01 -2.68 29.64
C TRP A 460 -14.27 -2.87 28.16
N TYR A 461 -15.53 -2.91 27.73
CA TYR A 461 -15.91 -2.93 26.31
C TYR A 461 -16.67 -1.67 25.90
N ARG A 462 -16.55 -1.26 24.63
CA ARG A 462 -17.33 -0.17 24.07
C ARG A 462 -18.73 -0.64 23.69
N GLN A 463 -19.75 0.14 24.05
CA GLN A 463 -21.15 -0.21 23.78
C GLN A 463 -21.42 -0.47 22.29
N GLU A 464 -20.96 0.42 21.41
CA GLU A 464 -21.11 0.30 19.95
C GLU A 464 -20.44 -0.95 19.38
N GLY A 465 -19.24 -1.26 19.88
CA GLY A 465 -18.49 -2.46 19.50
C GLY A 465 -19.22 -3.74 19.92
N TRP A 466 -19.74 -3.77 21.15
CA TRP A 466 -20.56 -4.88 21.63
C TRP A 466 -21.84 -5.05 20.81
N ILE A 467 -22.55 -3.96 20.48
CA ILE A 467 -23.72 -4.02 19.61
C ILE A 467 -23.38 -4.65 18.26
N THR A 468 -22.22 -4.30 17.70
CA THR A 468 -21.71 -4.88 16.45
C THR A 468 -21.50 -6.38 16.58
N VAL A 469 -20.77 -6.85 17.59
CA VAL A 469 -20.54 -8.28 17.84
C VAL A 469 -21.84 -9.02 18.09
N PHE A 470 -22.71 -8.47 18.96
CA PHE A 470 -24.00 -9.04 19.31
C PHE A 470 -24.91 -9.21 18.08
N ARG A 471 -25.04 -8.16 17.25
CA ARG A 471 -25.85 -8.20 16.02
C ARG A 471 -25.26 -9.17 15.01
N THR A 472 -23.94 -9.14 14.82
CA THR A 472 -23.22 -10.05 13.92
C THR A 472 -23.46 -11.50 14.30
N ALA A 473 -23.29 -11.85 15.59
CA ALA A 473 -23.55 -13.20 16.09
C ALA A 473 -25.02 -13.61 15.92
N SER A 474 -25.94 -12.73 16.30
CA SER A 474 -27.38 -13.01 16.19
C SER A 474 -27.84 -13.26 14.75
N LEU A 475 -27.32 -12.49 13.79
CA LEU A 475 -27.70 -12.59 12.38
C LEU A 475 -27.14 -13.86 11.72
N THR A 476 -25.87 -14.16 11.95
CA THR A 476 -25.15 -15.28 11.33
C THR A 476 -25.56 -16.64 11.90
N SER A 477 -25.61 -16.79 13.23
CA SER A 477 -26.00 -18.05 13.86
C SER A 477 -27.43 -18.47 13.49
N ALA A 478 -28.33 -17.50 13.27
CA ALA A 478 -29.68 -17.78 12.80
C ALA A 478 -29.75 -18.18 11.33
N ALA A 479 -28.94 -17.56 10.47
CA ALA A 479 -28.89 -17.88 9.05
C ALA A 479 -28.38 -19.32 8.79
N ASN A 480 -27.56 -19.87 9.71
CA ASN A 480 -27.08 -21.26 9.69
C ASN A 480 -28.11 -22.32 10.15
N ILE A 481 -29.32 -21.95 10.61
CA ILE A 481 -30.30 -22.91 11.12
C ILE A 481 -31.11 -23.57 9.99
N ASN A 482 -31.06 -24.91 9.92
CA ASN A 482 -31.80 -25.70 8.93
C ASN A 482 -33.35 -25.53 9.02
N PRO A 483 -34.07 -25.48 7.88
CA PRO A 483 -35.53 -25.56 7.86
C PRO A 483 -36.02 -26.94 8.33
N GLY A 484 -36.67 -27.00 9.50
CA GLY A 484 -37.33 -28.21 9.99
C GLY A 484 -37.71 -28.13 11.47
N LEU A 485 -38.40 -29.17 11.99
CA LEU A 485 -38.80 -29.27 13.40
C LEU A 485 -37.62 -29.11 14.37
N LYS A 486 -36.49 -29.76 14.10
CA LYS A 486 -35.24 -29.60 14.87
C LYS A 486 -34.67 -28.17 14.74
N GLY A 487 -34.81 -27.55 13.58
CA GLY A 487 -34.42 -26.15 13.34
C GLY A 487 -35.24 -25.14 14.14
N TRP A 488 -36.56 -25.34 14.24
CA TRP A 488 -37.42 -24.48 15.05
C TRP A 488 -37.09 -24.55 16.55
N LYS A 489 -36.73 -25.74 17.05
CA LYS A 489 -36.23 -25.90 18.44
C LYS A 489 -34.92 -25.14 18.67
N ARG A 490 -33.95 -25.25 17.75
CA ARG A 490 -32.69 -24.47 17.79
C ARG A 490 -32.96 -22.97 17.72
N TYR A 491 -33.89 -22.55 16.87
CA TYR A 491 -34.28 -21.14 16.76
C TYR A 491 -34.87 -20.59 18.06
N ARG A 492 -35.71 -21.37 18.76
CA ARG A 492 -36.26 -20.99 20.06
C ARG A 492 -35.15 -20.82 21.12
N LYS A 493 -34.16 -21.73 21.16
CA LYS A 493 -33.00 -21.61 22.05
C LYS A 493 -32.17 -20.37 21.75
N LEU A 494 -31.84 -20.13 20.48
CA LEU A 494 -31.14 -18.93 20.04
C LEU A 494 -31.84 -17.64 20.53
N ARG A 495 -33.17 -17.58 20.40
CA ARG A 495 -33.96 -16.43 20.89
C ARG A 495 -33.87 -16.26 22.41
N GLN A 496 -33.73 -17.34 23.18
CA GLN A 496 -33.51 -17.27 24.62
C GLN A 496 -32.10 -16.75 24.93
N THR A 497 -31.07 -17.25 24.24
CA THR A 497 -29.68 -16.78 24.40
C THR A 497 -29.54 -15.29 24.10
N ILE A 498 -30.10 -14.82 22.98
CA ILE A 498 -30.09 -13.40 22.60
C ILE A 498 -30.74 -12.52 23.68
N LYS A 499 -31.85 -12.99 24.30
CA LYS A 499 -32.48 -12.28 25.42
C LYS A 499 -31.64 -12.29 26.69
N LYS A 500 -30.92 -13.37 26.97
CA LYS A 500 -29.99 -13.45 28.12
C LYS A 500 -28.87 -12.43 27.94
N TRP A 501 -28.18 -12.44 26.79
CA TRP A 501 -27.08 -11.52 26.49
C TRP A 501 -27.51 -10.05 26.54
N TYR A 502 -28.71 -9.76 26.05
CA TYR A 502 -29.29 -8.43 26.17
C TYR A 502 -29.46 -7.97 27.63
N ARG A 503 -29.95 -8.85 28.50
CA ARG A 503 -30.10 -8.54 29.93
C ARG A 503 -28.75 -8.39 30.62
N ALA A 504 -27.80 -9.26 30.26
CA ALA A 504 -26.43 -9.21 30.77
C ALA A 504 -25.76 -7.86 30.45
N ASP A 505 -25.86 -7.37 29.21
CA ASP A 505 -25.33 -6.05 28.80
C ASP A 505 -25.90 -4.91 29.66
N LYS A 506 -27.20 -4.95 29.98
CA LYS A 506 -27.84 -3.91 30.81
C LYS A 506 -27.33 -3.86 32.25
N THR A 507 -26.83 -4.97 32.77
CA THR A 507 -26.31 -5.07 34.15
C THR A 507 -24.78 -5.07 34.20
N ALA A 508 -24.11 -5.24 33.05
CA ALA A 508 -22.65 -5.39 32.97
C ALA A 508 -21.89 -4.09 33.30
N GLY A 509 -22.53 -2.94 33.11
CA GLY A 509 -21.86 -1.64 33.30
C GLY A 509 -20.59 -1.51 32.45
N TYR A 510 -20.60 -2.05 31.23
CA TYR A 510 -19.48 -2.06 30.29
C TYR A 510 -18.27 -2.91 30.71
N LYS A 511 -18.36 -3.69 31.79
CA LYS A 511 -17.29 -4.60 32.24
C LYS A 511 -17.44 -5.97 31.58
N VAL A 512 -16.37 -6.46 30.98
CA VAL A 512 -16.36 -7.75 30.27
C VAL A 512 -16.68 -8.90 31.23
N GLU A 513 -16.08 -8.94 32.41
CA GLU A 513 -16.32 -10.00 33.39
C GLU A 513 -17.77 -10.05 33.86
N HIS A 514 -18.39 -8.90 34.09
CA HIS A 514 -19.80 -8.82 34.47
C HIS A 514 -20.71 -9.26 33.33
N LEU A 515 -20.39 -8.89 32.09
CA LEU A 515 -21.12 -9.34 30.90
C LEU A 515 -21.05 -10.87 30.77
N LEU A 516 -19.85 -11.44 30.90
CA LEU A 516 -19.64 -12.89 30.85
C LEU A 516 -20.36 -13.60 31.99
N GLY A 517 -20.24 -13.11 33.22
CA GLY A 517 -20.89 -13.65 34.41
C GLY A 517 -22.41 -13.65 34.32
N ALA A 518 -23.02 -12.55 33.88
CA ALA A 518 -24.46 -12.43 33.74
C ALA A 518 -25.04 -13.17 32.51
N SER A 519 -24.17 -13.62 31.59
CA SER A 519 -24.58 -14.34 30.37
C SER A 519 -24.73 -15.86 30.53
N ARG A 520 -24.09 -16.44 31.57
CA ARG A 520 -24.22 -17.83 31.99
C ARG A 520 -25.61 -17.99 32.63
#